data_AF-A0A962CNG7-F1
#
_entry.id   AF-A0A962CNG7-F1
#
_cell.length_a   1.000
_cell.length_b   1.000
_cell.length_c   1.000
_cell.angle_alpha   90.00
_cell.angle_beta   90.00
_cell.angle_gamma   90.00
#
_symmetry.space_group_name_H-M   'P 1'
#
loop_
_entity.id
_entity.type
_entity.pdbx_description
1 polymer ?
#
loop_
_entity_poly.entity_id
_entity_poly.type
_entity_poly.pdbx_seq_one_letter_code
_entity_poly.pdbx_strand_id
1 'polypeptide(L)'
;MGNYENWYQNSPTSNTNANDHVVFLGQNYNGQWYIFGDNTNLNGYVIEWETSSFGTDTSANSLNGGYGADDLYASGGIDTFIFEAASAFSDIDTIHDFDNTADILDISDILSGINVDASNVADYVSVDELTGVRVDVNGTGTFGAGTQIASFSSAVGVDDALTMFNNGDLIV
;
A
#
# COMPACT_ATOMS: atom_id res chain seq x y z
N MET A 1 34.50 -1.33 15.99
CA MET A 1 34.75 -2.18 14.81
C MET A 1 33.52 -3.08 14.71
N GLY A 2 32.70 -2.92 13.67
CA GLY A 2 31.52 -3.76 13.48
C GLY A 2 31.96 -5.15 13.06
N ASN A 3 31.54 -6.18 13.79
CA ASN A 3 31.79 -7.55 13.43
C ASN A 3 30.83 -7.91 12.30
N TYR A 4 31.37 -8.24 11.13
CA TYR A 4 30.62 -8.87 10.05
C TYR A 4 30.61 -10.37 10.31
N GLU A 5 29.44 -10.97 10.50
CA GLU A 5 29.28 -12.41 10.49
C GLU A 5 28.93 -12.88 9.08
N ASN A 6 29.66 -13.89 8.59
CA ASN A 6 29.42 -14.51 7.29
C ASN A 6 28.35 -15.60 7.43
N TRP A 7 27.26 -15.45 6.68
CA TRP A 7 26.17 -16.40 6.60
C TRP A 7 26.44 -17.47 5.55
N TYR A 8 25.96 -18.69 5.76
CA TYR A 8 25.96 -19.69 4.69
C TYR A 8 24.96 -19.30 3.60
N GLN A 9 25.36 -19.51 2.34
CA GLN A 9 24.46 -19.33 1.21
C GLN A 9 23.24 -20.25 1.39
N ASN A 10 22.04 -19.67 1.42
CA ASN A 10 20.75 -20.35 1.56
C ASN A 10 20.50 -21.05 2.92
N SER A 11 21.15 -20.61 4.01
CA SER A 11 20.82 -21.10 5.36
C SER A 11 20.82 -19.95 6.37
N PRO A 12 19.85 -19.87 7.30
CA PRO A 12 19.81 -18.87 8.35
C PRO A 12 20.79 -19.19 9.48
N THR A 13 21.93 -19.82 9.19
CA THR A 13 22.90 -20.26 10.20
C THR A 13 24.23 -19.58 9.93
N SER A 14 24.81 -18.93 10.94
CA SER A 14 26.18 -18.45 10.86
C SER A 14 27.19 -19.62 10.73
N ASN A 15 28.39 -19.36 10.23
CA ASN A 15 29.47 -20.35 10.12
C ASN A 15 30.15 -20.69 11.46
N THR A 16 29.56 -20.25 12.55
CA THR A 16 29.98 -20.56 13.91
C THR A 16 29.01 -21.62 14.43
N ASN A 17 29.44 -22.55 15.29
CA ASN A 17 28.61 -23.66 15.76
C ASN A 17 27.44 -23.23 16.68
N ALA A 18 26.95 -21.99 16.57
CA ALA A 18 25.76 -21.47 17.21
C ALA A 18 24.57 -21.62 16.26
N ASN A 19 23.52 -22.31 16.72
CA ASN A 19 22.28 -22.37 15.98
C ASN A 19 21.55 -21.03 16.15
N ASP A 20 21.34 -20.31 15.05
CA ASP A 20 20.42 -19.18 15.03
C ASP A 20 18.98 -19.74 14.93
N HIS A 21 18.09 -19.29 15.82
CA HIS A 21 16.74 -19.83 15.95
C HIS A 21 15.70 -18.77 15.63
N VAL A 22 14.72 -19.12 14.79
CA VAL A 22 13.45 -18.39 14.68
C VAL A 22 12.56 -18.80 15.85
N VAL A 23 12.13 -17.83 16.66
CA VAL A 23 11.27 -18.06 17.82
C VAL A 23 9.82 -17.79 17.45
N PHE A 24 8.94 -18.78 17.63
CA PHE A 24 7.48 -18.61 17.55
C PHE A 24 6.87 -18.64 18.95
N LEU A 25 5.77 -17.91 19.15
CA LEU A 25 5.04 -17.85 20.42
C LEU A 25 4.65 -19.26 20.91
N GLY A 26 5.19 -19.66 22.06
CA GLY A 26 4.87 -20.96 22.66
C GLY A 26 3.51 -20.93 23.35
N GLN A 27 2.55 -21.75 22.91
CA GLN A 27 1.23 -21.87 23.55
C GLN A 27 1.30 -22.27 25.04
N ASN A 28 2.39 -22.90 25.46
CA ASN A 28 2.63 -23.31 26.85
C ASN A 28 3.11 -22.19 27.79
N TYR A 29 3.40 -20.99 27.26
CA TYR A 29 3.91 -19.84 28.03
C TYR A 29 2.98 -18.62 27.99
N ASN A 30 1.66 -18.85 27.90
CA ASN A 30 0.66 -17.78 27.96
C ASN A 30 0.84 -16.70 26.87
N GLY A 31 1.37 -17.08 25.70
CA GLY A 31 1.65 -16.13 24.61
C GLY A 31 2.86 -15.23 24.85
N GLN A 32 3.75 -15.60 25.78
CA GLN A 32 5.03 -14.91 25.94
C GLN A 32 6.09 -15.46 24.99
N TRP A 33 6.97 -14.57 24.53
CA TRP A 33 8.18 -14.93 23.79
C TRP A 33 9.05 -15.85 24.65
N TYR A 34 9.21 -17.10 24.22
CA TYR A 34 10.00 -18.10 24.92
C TYR A 34 11.25 -18.46 24.11
N ILE A 35 12.41 -18.05 24.61
CA ILE A 35 13.71 -18.40 24.05
C ILE A 35 14.21 -19.63 24.81
N PHE A 36 14.36 -20.77 24.12
CA PHE A 36 15.06 -21.93 24.70
C PHE A 36 16.53 -21.53 24.89
N GLY A 37 17.01 -21.68 26.13
CA GLY A 37 18.16 -20.93 26.63
C GLY A 37 19.45 -21.09 25.83
N ASP A 38 20.18 -19.98 25.75
CA ASP A 38 21.58 -20.00 26.19
C ASP A 38 21.92 -18.70 26.93
N ASN A 39 22.77 -18.81 27.94
CA ASN A 39 23.01 -17.81 28.97
C ASN A 39 24.02 -16.73 28.51
N THR A 40 23.79 -16.13 27.33
CA THR A 40 24.61 -15.03 26.84
C THR A 40 23.75 -13.91 26.26
N ASN A 41 24.27 -12.69 26.34
CA ASN A 41 23.67 -11.43 25.89
C ASN A 41 23.32 -11.42 24.38
N LEU A 42 22.32 -12.19 23.98
CA LEU A 42 21.79 -12.21 22.62
C LEU A 42 20.78 -11.07 22.49
N ASN A 43 21.08 -10.12 21.61
CA ASN A 43 20.10 -9.13 21.18
C ASN A 43 19.03 -9.87 20.39
N GLY A 44 17.83 -9.96 20.94
CA GLY A 44 16.67 -10.42 20.19
C GLY A 44 16.43 -9.47 19.03
N TYR A 45 16.44 -9.99 17.81
CA TYR A 45 16.01 -9.26 16.62
C TYR A 45 14.56 -9.62 16.33
N VAL A 46 13.73 -8.60 16.14
CA VAL A 46 12.43 -8.76 15.48
C VAL A 46 12.72 -8.75 13.98
N ILE A 47 12.44 -9.86 13.32
CA ILE A 47 12.37 -9.89 11.86
C ILE A 47 10.93 -9.53 11.52
N GLU A 48 10.70 -8.28 11.16
CA GLU A 48 9.46 -7.87 10.50
C GLU A 48 9.60 -8.32 9.05
N TRP A 49 8.74 -9.25 8.66
CA TRP A 49 8.65 -9.69 7.28
C TRP A 49 7.31 -9.26 6.72
N GLU A 50 7.33 -8.59 5.57
CA GLU A 50 6.13 -8.37 4.77
C GLU A 50 5.51 -9.72 4.40
N THR A 51 4.39 -10.05 5.04
CA THR A 51 3.73 -11.36 4.86
C THR A 51 3.26 -11.60 3.43
N SER A 52 3.11 -10.54 2.63
CA SER A 52 2.85 -10.58 1.18
C SER A 52 3.94 -11.30 0.38
N SER A 53 5.14 -11.47 0.95
CA SER A 53 6.23 -12.22 0.32
C SER A 53 6.21 -13.73 0.63
N PHE A 54 5.34 -14.18 1.54
CA PHE A 54 5.26 -15.57 2.00
C PHE A 54 4.06 -16.36 1.43
N GLY A 55 3.15 -15.68 0.74
CA GLY A 55 2.07 -16.26 -0.03
C GLY A 55 1.52 -15.23 -1.01
N THR A 56 1.04 -15.66 -2.18
CA THR A 56 0.31 -14.78 -3.09
C THR A 56 -1.00 -14.41 -2.40
N ASP A 57 -1.12 -13.16 -1.96
CA ASP A 57 -2.44 -12.62 -1.67
C ASP A 57 -3.22 -12.58 -2.99
N THR A 58 -4.48 -12.98 -2.90
CA THR A 58 -5.44 -12.95 -4.01
C THR A 58 -6.81 -12.50 -3.49
N SER A 59 -6.86 -12.04 -2.24
CA SER A 59 -8.07 -11.52 -1.64
C SER A 59 -8.38 -10.13 -2.23
N ALA A 60 -9.64 -9.71 -2.12
CA ALA A 60 -10.03 -8.38 -2.50
C ALA A 60 -10.10 -7.54 -1.23
N ASN A 61 -9.33 -6.46 -1.19
CA ASN A 61 -9.21 -5.57 -0.06
C ASN A 61 -9.81 -4.20 -0.38
N SER A 62 -10.29 -3.53 0.68
CA SER A 62 -10.73 -2.15 0.62
C SER A 62 -9.86 -1.34 1.56
N LEU A 63 -9.12 -0.39 1.02
CA LEU A 63 -8.12 0.40 1.72
C LEU A 63 -8.59 1.84 1.78
N ASN A 64 -8.59 2.42 2.98
CA ASN A 64 -8.88 3.82 3.22
C ASN A 64 -7.86 4.31 4.26
N GLY A 65 -6.99 5.25 3.86
CA GLY A 65 -5.97 5.84 4.75
C GLY A 65 -6.61 6.70 5.84
N GLY A 66 -7.68 7.41 5.49
CA GLY A 66 -8.34 8.34 6.38
C GLY A 66 -7.54 9.64 6.47
N TYR A 67 -7.27 10.11 7.69
CA TYR A 67 -6.52 11.34 7.92
C TYR A 67 -5.03 11.05 8.07
N GLY A 68 -4.21 11.89 7.44
CA GLY A 68 -2.76 11.78 7.45
C GLY A 68 -2.25 11.42 6.06
N ALA A 69 -0.92 11.39 5.90
CA ALA A 69 -0.30 10.89 4.68
C ALA A 69 -0.02 9.40 4.91
N ASP A 70 -0.80 8.54 4.27
CA ASP A 70 -0.74 7.09 4.49
C ASP A 70 0.00 6.37 3.35
N ASP A 71 0.69 5.29 3.71
CA ASP A 71 1.29 4.36 2.76
C ASP A 71 0.35 3.15 2.57
N LEU A 72 -0.23 3.02 1.39
CA LEU A 72 -1.24 2.01 1.06
C LEU A 72 -0.62 0.85 0.28
N TYR A 73 -0.74 -0.35 0.83
CA TYR A 73 -0.26 -1.61 0.27
C TYR A 73 -1.41 -2.61 0.20
N ALA A 74 -1.90 -2.91 -0.98
CA ALA A 74 -2.99 -3.86 -1.19
C ALA A 74 -2.49 -5.28 -1.48
N SER A 75 -1.23 -5.42 -1.88
CA SER A 75 -0.56 -6.65 -2.28
C SER A 75 -1.09 -7.26 -3.57
N GLY A 76 -1.91 -8.30 -3.52
CA GLY A 76 -2.37 -9.00 -4.71
C GLY A 76 -3.82 -9.35 -4.56
N GLY A 77 -4.58 -9.25 -5.65
CA GLY A 77 -6.02 -9.16 -5.50
C GLY A 77 -6.66 -8.35 -6.60
N ILE A 78 -7.93 -8.03 -6.38
CA ILE A 78 -8.62 -6.91 -7.03
C ILE A 78 -8.99 -5.99 -5.89
N ASP A 79 -8.23 -4.93 -5.72
CA ASP A 79 -8.29 -4.10 -4.54
C ASP A 79 -8.95 -2.76 -4.82
N THR A 80 -9.49 -2.13 -3.79
CA THR A 80 -10.17 -0.82 -3.90
C THR A 80 -9.51 0.18 -2.96
N PHE A 81 -8.93 1.23 -3.53
CA PHE A 81 -8.37 2.37 -2.81
C PHE A 81 -9.45 3.45 -2.72
N ILE A 82 -9.94 3.69 -1.51
CA ILE A 82 -11.10 4.55 -1.22
C ILE A 82 -10.63 5.88 -0.66
N PHE A 83 -11.11 6.97 -1.27
CA PHE A 83 -10.79 8.34 -0.89
C PHE A 83 -12.04 9.10 -0.46
N GLU A 84 -12.05 9.55 0.79
CA GLU A 84 -13.18 10.26 1.39
C GLU A 84 -12.99 11.78 1.33
N ALA A 85 -14.06 12.53 1.04
CA ALA A 85 -14.05 13.99 0.98
C ALA A 85 -13.55 14.63 2.28
N ALA A 86 -13.78 13.96 3.41
CA ALA A 86 -13.42 14.43 4.73
C ALA A 86 -11.90 14.51 4.98
N SER A 87 -11.08 13.75 4.24
CA SER A 87 -9.66 13.61 4.51
C SER A 87 -8.74 13.61 3.28
N ALA A 88 -9.25 13.30 2.09
CA ALA A 88 -8.42 13.13 0.88
C ALA A 88 -7.59 14.36 0.46
N PHE A 89 -7.98 15.57 0.87
CA PHE A 89 -7.27 16.80 0.54
C PHE A 89 -6.39 17.36 1.67
N SER A 90 -6.40 16.76 2.87
CA SER A 90 -5.58 17.26 3.98
C SER A 90 -4.11 16.86 3.85
N ASP A 91 -3.88 15.66 3.34
CA ASP A 91 -2.58 15.03 3.18
C ASP A 91 -2.67 14.08 1.97
N ILE A 92 -1.53 13.78 1.34
CA ILE A 92 -1.48 13.00 0.10
C ILE A 92 -1.03 11.58 0.43
N ASP A 93 -1.86 10.60 0.11
CA ASP A 93 -1.52 9.19 0.28
C ASP A 93 -0.54 8.70 -0.78
N THR A 94 0.19 7.63 -0.46
CA THR A 94 1.11 6.96 -1.37
C THR A 94 0.62 5.53 -1.60
N ILE A 95 0.21 5.23 -2.83
CA ILE A 95 -0.14 3.88 -3.25
C ILE A 95 1.11 3.19 -3.78
N HIS A 96 1.43 2.02 -3.23
CA HIS A 96 2.71 1.36 -3.53
C HIS A 96 2.64 0.28 -4.61
N ASP A 97 1.48 -0.35 -4.77
CA ASP A 97 1.34 -1.60 -5.54
C ASP A 97 0.09 -1.64 -6.42
N PHE A 98 -0.38 -0.47 -6.91
CA PHE A 98 -1.53 -0.38 -7.81
C PHE A 98 -1.32 -1.19 -9.10
N ASP A 99 -2.19 -2.17 -9.35
CA ASP A 99 -2.29 -2.92 -10.59
C ASP A 99 -3.37 -2.32 -11.49
N ASN A 100 -2.97 -1.66 -12.57
CA ASN A 100 -3.88 -1.01 -13.52
C ASN A 100 -4.81 -1.99 -14.29
N THR A 101 -4.62 -3.30 -14.14
CA THR A 101 -5.47 -4.33 -14.76
C THR A 101 -6.45 -4.98 -13.79
N ALA A 102 -6.36 -4.66 -12.49
CA ALA A 102 -7.13 -5.30 -11.44
C ALA A 102 -7.70 -4.31 -10.42
N ASP A 103 -6.94 -3.31 -10.00
CA ASP A 103 -7.29 -2.44 -8.89
C ASP A 103 -8.18 -1.27 -9.28
N ILE A 104 -8.90 -0.77 -8.28
CA ILE A 104 -9.95 0.22 -8.41
C ILE A 104 -9.59 1.43 -7.56
N LEU A 105 -9.75 2.63 -8.14
CA LEU A 105 -9.78 3.89 -7.41
C LEU A 105 -11.25 4.28 -7.15
N ASP A 106 -11.64 4.42 -5.89
CA ASP A 106 -12.97 4.90 -5.51
C ASP A 106 -12.88 6.32 -4.94
N ILE A 107 -13.42 7.26 -5.71
CA ILE A 107 -13.44 8.71 -5.46
C ILE A 107 -14.90 9.18 -5.26
N SER A 108 -15.86 8.25 -5.18
CA SER A 108 -17.29 8.55 -5.19
C SER A 108 -17.75 9.43 -4.02
N ASP A 109 -17.11 9.33 -2.85
CA ASP A 109 -17.43 10.22 -1.73
C ASP A 109 -17.01 11.67 -2.00
N ILE A 110 -15.85 11.89 -2.65
CA ILE A 110 -15.35 13.23 -3.01
C ILE A 110 -16.26 13.92 -4.02
N LEU A 111 -16.76 13.18 -5.00
CA LEU A 111 -17.61 13.70 -6.09
C LEU A 111 -19.10 13.51 -5.81
N SER A 112 -19.47 13.16 -4.58
CA SER A 112 -20.84 12.92 -4.17
C SER A 112 -21.76 14.10 -4.48
N GLY A 113 -22.84 13.82 -5.22
CA GLY A 113 -23.81 14.82 -5.66
C GLY A 113 -23.45 15.56 -6.95
N ILE A 114 -22.31 15.26 -7.57
CA ILE A 114 -21.91 15.72 -8.90
C ILE A 114 -22.28 14.64 -9.93
N ASN A 115 -22.87 15.05 -11.07
CA ASN A 115 -23.15 14.11 -12.15
C ASN A 115 -21.92 13.96 -13.05
N VAL A 116 -21.09 12.98 -12.73
CA VAL A 116 -19.91 12.61 -13.52
C VAL A 116 -20.25 11.45 -14.45
N ASP A 117 -19.87 11.56 -15.71
CA ASP A 117 -20.05 10.56 -16.74
C ASP A 117 -18.86 10.56 -17.72
N ALA A 118 -18.87 9.62 -18.68
CA ALA A 118 -17.78 9.47 -19.65
C ALA A 118 -17.51 10.72 -20.52
N SER A 119 -18.43 11.69 -20.57
CA SER A 119 -18.23 12.93 -21.33
C SER A 119 -17.50 14.02 -20.54
N ASN A 120 -17.47 13.93 -19.21
CA ASN A 120 -16.93 14.97 -18.34
C ASN A 120 -15.97 14.46 -17.25
N VAL A 121 -15.74 13.15 -17.10
CA VAL A 121 -14.88 12.60 -16.04
C VAL A 121 -13.48 13.20 -16.02
N ALA A 122 -12.91 13.51 -17.19
CA ALA A 122 -11.60 14.16 -17.30
C ALA A 122 -11.58 15.63 -16.82
N ASP A 123 -12.75 16.27 -16.67
CA ASP A 123 -12.86 17.61 -16.09
C ASP A 123 -12.78 17.58 -14.55
N TYR A 124 -13.07 16.43 -13.94
CA TYR A 124 -13.10 16.21 -12.50
C TYR A 124 -11.93 15.38 -11.98
N VAL A 125 -11.44 14.41 -12.74
CA VAL A 125 -10.41 13.47 -12.29
C VAL A 125 -9.26 13.42 -13.29
N SER A 126 -8.03 13.52 -12.79
CA SER A 126 -6.81 13.24 -13.54
C SER A 126 -6.04 12.15 -12.82
N VAL A 127 -5.76 11.07 -13.54
CA VAL A 127 -4.86 9.99 -13.11
C VAL A 127 -3.65 10.02 -14.03
N ASP A 128 -2.47 10.06 -13.45
CA ASP A 128 -1.19 10.11 -14.17
C ASP A 128 -0.08 9.57 -13.26
N GLU A 129 0.86 8.81 -13.81
CA GLU A 129 1.90 8.14 -13.02
C GLU A 129 2.84 9.13 -12.30
N LEU A 130 3.05 10.33 -12.85
CA LEU A 130 3.97 11.32 -12.32
C LEU A 130 3.28 12.26 -11.32
N THR A 131 2.03 12.62 -11.60
CA THR A 131 1.25 13.58 -10.81
C THR A 131 0.22 12.94 -9.90
N GLY A 132 0.09 11.61 -9.95
CA GLY A 132 -0.78 10.81 -9.11
C GLY A 132 -2.25 10.94 -9.46
N VAL A 133 -3.10 10.82 -8.44
CA VAL A 133 -4.55 11.00 -8.54
C VAL A 133 -4.90 12.40 -8.09
N ARG A 134 -5.60 13.14 -8.94
CA ARG A 134 -6.03 14.51 -8.69
C ARG A 134 -7.51 14.68 -8.99
N VAL A 135 -8.20 15.45 -8.15
CA VAL A 135 -9.64 15.69 -8.21
C VAL A 135 -9.94 17.19 -8.17
N ASP A 136 -10.63 17.70 -9.20
CA ASP A 136 -11.19 19.05 -9.27
C ASP A 136 -12.71 19.00 -9.08
N VAL A 137 -13.15 19.22 -7.84
CA VAL A 137 -14.58 19.23 -7.47
C VAL A 137 -15.39 20.34 -8.17
N ASN A 138 -14.74 21.31 -8.83
CA ASN A 138 -15.42 22.35 -9.58
C ASN A 138 -15.65 21.99 -11.07
N GLY A 139 -15.06 20.89 -11.55
CA GLY A 139 -15.22 20.42 -12.94
C GLY A 139 -14.66 21.37 -13.98
N THR A 140 -13.55 22.07 -13.68
CA THR A 140 -12.91 23.02 -14.61
C THR A 140 -11.86 22.37 -15.50
N GLY A 141 -11.52 21.09 -15.27
CA GLY A 141 -10.44 20.38 -15.96
C GLY A 141 -9.05 20.95 -15.65
N THR A 142 -8.91 21.72 -14.57
CA THR A 142 -7.66 22.38 -14.20
C THR A 142 -7.18 21.92 -12.83
N PHE A 143 -6.13 21.10 -12.82
CA PHE A 143 -5.59 20.45 -11.62
C PHE A 143 -4.42 21.24 -11.02
N GLY A 144 -4.68 21.97 -9.93
CA GLY A 144 -3.68 22.76 -9.20
C GLY A 144 -3.01 22.00 -8.05
N ALA A 145 -2.14 22.68 -7.30
CA ALA A 145 -1.39 22.06 -6.19
C ALA A 145 -2.27 21.56 -5.01
N GLY A 146 -3.56 21.93 -4.96
CA GLY A 146 -4.51 21.49 -3.93
C GLY A 146 -5.52 20.46 -4.41
N THR A 147 -5.37 19.92 -5.62
CA THR A 147 -6.27 18.90 -6.17
C THR A 147 -5.72 17.49 -6.00
N GLN A 148 -4.46 17.31 -5.61
CA GLN A 148 -3.86 15.99 -5.47
C GLN A 148 -4.34 15.30 -4.20
N ILE A 149 -4.76 14.04 -4.33
CA ILE A 149 -5.25 13.19 -3.24
C ILE A 149 -4.37 11.95 -3.01
N ALA A 150 -3.68 11.48 -4.06
CA ALA A 150 -2.77 10.35 -3.95
C ALA A 150 -1.58 10.48 -4.92
N SER A 151 -0.53 9.74 -4.63
CA SER A 151 0.65 9.54 -5.47
C SER A 151 0.93 8.04 -5.63
N PHE A 152 1.63 7.68 -6.71
CA PHE A 152 2.10 6.31 -6.91
C PHE A 152 3.59 6.23 -6.58
N SER A 153 4.02 5.22 -5.83
CA SER A 153 5.42 5.08 -5.40
C SER A 153 6.37 4.69 -6.54
N SER A 154 5.83 4.13 -7.63
CA SER A 154 6.59 3.72 -8.81
C SER A 154 5.75 3.83 -10.10
N ALA A 155 6.41 3.67 -11.25
CA ALA A 155 5.74 3.68 -12.55
C ALA A 155 4.83 2.44 -12.68
N VAL A 156 3.56 2.64 -12.38
CA VAL A 156 2.49 1.63 -12.40
C VAL A 156 1.83 1.46 -13.77
N GLY A 157 2.09 2.38 -14.72
CA GLY A 157 1.50 2.31 -16.06
C GLY A 157 -0.01 2.59 -16.08
N VAL A 158 -0.48 3.51 -15.23
CA VAL A 158 -1.90 3.88 -15.14
C VAL A 158 -2.47 4.43 -16.45
N ASP A 159 -3.71 4.07 -16.72
CA ASP A 159 -4.51 4.65 -17.81
C ASP A 159 -5.07 6.03 -17.41
N ASP A 160 -5.59 6.77 -18.39
CA ASP A 160 -6.28 8.03 -18.11
C ASP A 160 -7.65 7.80 -17.44
N ALA A 161 -8.18 8.84 -16.79
CA ALA A 161 -9.42 8.77 -16.04
C ALA A 161 -10.64 8.32 -16.88
N LEU A 162 -10.69 8.69 -18.17
CA LEU A 162 -11.77 8.26 -19.05
C LEU A 162 -11.71 6.76 -19.33
N THR A 163 -10.52 6.25 -19.59
CA THR A 163 -10.28 4.82 -19.84
C THR A 163 -10.61 4.01 -18.60
N MET A 164 -10.09 4.40 -17.44
CA MET A 164 -10.38 3.75 -16.16
C MET A 164 -11.87 3.77 -15.82
N PHE A 165 -12.56 4.91 -16.04
CA PHE A 165 -14.00 5.02 -15.80
C PHE A 165 -14.80 4.07 -16.70
N ASN A 166 -14.44 3.94 -17.97
CA ASN A 166 -15.12 3.03 -18.90
C ASN A 166 -14.85 1.54 -18.58
N ASN A 167 -13.68 1.22 -18.03
CA ASN A 167 -13.31 -0.13 -17.62
C ASN A 167 -13.94 -0.54 -16.27
N GLY A 168 -14.28 0.45 -15.43
CA GLY A 168 -14.79 0.23 -14.07
C GLY A 168 -13.71 0.29 -12.98
N ASP A 169 -12.49 0.65 -13.36
CA ASP A 169 -11.31 0.75 -12.48
C ASP A 169 -11.25 2.14 -11.80
N LEU A 170 -12.16 3.05 -12.15
CA LEU A 170 -12.40 4.32 -11.49
C LEU A 170 -13.89 4.47 -11.18
N ILE A 171 -14.22 4.61 -9.89
CA ILE A 171 -15.55 4.87 -9.37
C ILE A 171 -15.62 6.33 -8.89
N VAL A 172 -16.67 7.05 -9.32
CA VAL A 172 -16.91 8.48 -9.07
C VAL A 172 -18.35 8.75 -8.72
#